data_AF-A0A5C0SEI4-F1
#
_entry.id   AF-A0A5C0SEI4-F1
#
_cell.length_a   1.000
_cell.length_b   1.000
_cell.length_c   1.000
_cell.angle_alpha   90.00
_cell.angle_beta   90.00
_cell.angle_gamma   90.00
#
_symmetry.space_group_name_H-M   'P 1'
#
loop_
_entity.id
_entity.type
_entity.pdbx_description
1 polymer ?
#
loop_
_entity_poly.entity_id
_entity_poly.type
_entity_poly.pdbx_seq_one_letter_code
_entity_poly.pdbx_strand_id
1 'polypeptide(L)'
;MFKEFNGEILHGTEETGYTHYGFIEDVHIEESENLRIYKRVKFNFDKNKYEIDEDNIAPITIDGVEHIPINGIVKIDISEENRQKALASLKSKYLKLIKDADLLGDIEEKTRLQQEYLQKKTEIENA
;
A
#
# COMPACT_ATOMS: atom_id res chain seq x y z
N MET A 1 -5.64 41.50 -2.16
CA MET A 1 -5.24 41.48 -3.60
C MET A 1 -4.66 40.10 -3.90
N PHE A 2 -5.12 39.44 -4.97
CA PHE A 2 -4.69 38.07 -5.32
C PHE A 2 -3.57 38.10 -6.37
N LYS A 3 -2.57 37.22 -6.22
CA LYS A 3 -1.52 36.99 -7.21
C LYS A 3 -1.20 35.49 -7.29
N GLU A 4 -1.03 35.01 -8.51
CA GLU A 4 -0.59 33.65 -8.78
C GLU A 4 0.94 33.64 -8.98
N PHE A 5 1.63 32.66 -8.39
CA PHE A 5 3.07 32.49 -8.57
C PHE A 5 3.44 31.00 -8.53
N ASN A 6 4.04 30.48 -9.61
CA ASN A 6 4.50 29.09 -9.72
C ASN A 6 3.47 28.00 -9.36
N GLY A 7 2.19 28.23 -9.64
CA GLY A 7 1.11 27.27 -9.36
C GLY A 7 0.46 27.42 -7.99
N GLU A 8 0.84 28.43 -7.20
CA GLU A 8 0.22 28.76 -5.92
C GLU A 8 -0.56 30.09 -5.99
N ILE A 9 -1.71 30.16 -5.32
CA ILE A 9 -2.50 31.40 -5.17
C ILE A 9 -2.12 32.10 -3.87
N LEU A 10 -1.54 33.28 -3.98
CA LEU A 10 -1.17 34.14 -2.86
C LEU A 10 -2.25 35.21 -2.65
N HIS A 11 -2.78 35.30 -1.43
CA HIS A 11 -3.64 36.40 -1.02
C HIS A 11 -2.98 37.23 0.07
N GLY A 12 -2.95 38.55 -0.15
CA GLY A 12 -2.35 39.51 0.75
C GLY A 12 -3.26 40.62 1.22
N THR A 13 -3.14 40.95 2.50
CA THR A 13 -3.76 42.10 3.17
C THR A 13 -2.70 42.95 3.85
N GLU A 14 -2.79 44.28 3.69
CA GLU A 14 -1.85 45.26 4.25
C GLU A 14 -1.94 45.42 5.78
N GLU A 15 -2.93 44.81 6.45
CA GLU A 15 -3.19 44.99 7.90
C GLU A 15 -3.14 43.70 8.75
N THR A 16 -3.08 42.52 8.14
CA THR A 16 -2.83 41.26 8.86
C THR A 16 -1.87 40.47 8.00
N GLY A 17 -0.58 40.52 8.33
CA GLY A 17 0.49 39.95 7.53
C GLY A 17 0.22 38.49 7.17
N TYR A 18 0.49 38.18 5.90
CA TYR A 18 0.38 36.88 5.23
C TYR A 18 0.69 35.68 6.15
N THR A 19 -0.35 34.94 6.56
CA THR A 19 -0.20 33.63 7.21
C THR A 19 0.13 32.59 6.13
N HIS A 20 1.26 31.89 6.28
CA HIS A 20 1.71 30.81 5.42
C HIS A 20 0.59 29.79 5.16
N TYR A 21 0.14 29.66 3.92
CA TYR A 21 -0.72 28.54 3.49
C TYR A 21 0.16 27.58 2.69
N GLY A 22 0.67 26.53 3.35
CA GLY A 22 1.43 25.47 2.68
C GLY A 22 0.54 24.26 2.43
N PHE A 23 -0.16 24.21 1.30
CA PHE A 23 -0.81 22.97 0.89
C PHE A 23 0.27 21.96 0.49
N ILE A 24 0.51 20.96 1.32
CA ILE A 24 1.33 19.80 0.94
C ILE A 24 0.35 18.72 0.52
N GLU A 25 0.28 18.46 -0.79
CA GLU A 25 -0.38 17.26 -1.31
C GLU A 25 0.52 16.06 -1.05
N ASP A 26 -0.04 15.04 -0.40
CA ASP A 26 0.65 13.77 -0.21
C ASP A 26 -0.32 12.60 -0.49
N VAL A 27 0.24 11.41 -0.69
CA VAL A 27 -0.52 10.17 -0.87
C VAL A 27 -0.24 9.26 0.30
N HIS A 28 -1.24 9.10 1.18
CA HIS A 28 -1.17 8.13 2.27
C HIS A 28 -1.59 6.75 1.77
N ILE A 29 -0.84 5.72 2.18
CA ILE A 29 -1.08 4.32 1.83
C ILE A 29 -1.45 3.55 3.08
N GLU A 30 -2.59 2.86 3.03
CA GLU A 30 -3.03 1.94 4.06
C GLU A 30 -3.21 0.55 3.45
N GLU A 31 -2.67 -0.48 4.11
CA GLU A 31 -2.88 -1.87 3.71
C GLU A 31 -3.80 -2.57 4.70
N SER A 32 -4.75 -3.31 4.15
CA SER A 32 -5.56 -4.31 4.85
C SER A 32 -5.34 -5.66 4.19
N GLU A 33 -5.92 -6.73 4.72
CA GLU A 33 -5.62 -8.12 4.32
C GLU A 33 -5.65 -8.35 2.80
N ASN A 34 -6.61 -7.75 2.08
CA ASN A 34 -6.74 -7.89 0.62
C ASN A 34 -6.85 -6.56 -0.13
N LEU A 35 -6.72 -5.42 0.55
CA LEU A 35 -6.84 -4.10 -0.10
C LEU A 35 -5.67 -3.21 0.26
N ARG A 36 -5.13 -2.56 -0.76
CA ARG A 36 -4.26 -1.39 -0.62
C ARG A 36 -5.07 -0.15 -0.94
N ILE A 37 -5.10 0.81 -0.02
CA ILE A 37 -5.90 2.02 -0.10
C ILE A 37 -4.95 3.21 -0.20
N TYR A 38 -5.06 3.96 -1.29
CA TYR A 38 -4.33 5.19 -1.54
C TYR A 38 -5.26 6.36 -1.29
N LYS A 39 -4.83 7.34 -0.50
CA LYS A 39 -5.62 8.52 -0.13
C LYS A 39 -4.86 9.78 -0.48
N ARG A 40 -5.46 10.65 -1.29
CA ARG A 40 -5.04 12.04 -1.43
C ARG A 40 -5.33 12.75 -0.11
N VAL A 41 -4.33 13.37 0.46
CA VAL A 41 -4.49 14.14 1.70
C VAL A 41 -4.00 15.56 1.53
N LYS A 42 -4.65 16.47 2.28
CA LYS A 42 -4.24 17.85 2.46
C LYS A 42 -4.00 18.12 3.94
N PHE A 43 -2.99 18.94 4.24
CA PHE A 43 -2.71 19.34 5.61
C PHE A 43 -3.63 20.49 6.04
N ASN A 44 -4.41 20.27 7.10
CA ASN A 44 -5.24 21.28 7.72
C ASN A 44 -4.46 21.95 8.86
N PHE A 45 -4.01 23.20 8.65
CA PHE A 45 -3.23 23.97 9.63
C PHE A 45 -4.01 24.29 10.91
N ASP A 46 -5.31 24.56 10.81
CA ASP A 46 -6.15 24.90 11.96
C ASP A 46 -6.27 23.72 12.93
N LYS A 47 -6.31 22.50 12.39
CA LYS A 47 -6.42 21.26 13.16
C LYS A 47 -5.08 20.55 13.34
N ASN A 48 -4.01 21.09 12.75
CA ASN A 48 -2.66 20.52 12.74
C ASN A 48 -2.64 19.02 12.38
N LYS A 49 -3.39 18.62 11.32
CA LYS A 49 -3.50 17.23 10.89
C LYS A 49 -3.77 17.08 9.39
N TYR A 50 -3.45 15.93 8.83
CA TYR A 50 -3.86 15.55 7.47
C TYR A 50 -5.34 15.15 7.43
N GLU A 51 -6.02 15.57 6.37
CA GLU A 51 -7.41 15.24 6.05
C GLU A 51 -7.49 14.75 4.60
N ILE A 52 -8.45 13.88 4.28
CA ILE A 52 -8.64 13.40 2.90
C ILE A 52 -9.06 14.59 2.04
N ASP A 53 -8.44 14.72 0.88
CA ASP A 53 -8.81 15.72 -0.11
C ASP A 53 -9.86 15.13 -1.06
N GLU A 54 -11.12 15.14 -0.62
CA GLU A 54 -12.23 14.52 -1.35
C GLU A 54 -12.51 15.16 -2.71
N ASP A 55 -12.16 16.45 -2.85
CA ASP A 55 -12.37 17.25 -4.06
C ASP A 55 -11.27 17.01 -5.12
N ASN A 56 -10.17 16.37 -4.75
CA ASN A 56 -9.03 16.15 -5.65
C ASN A 56 -9.25 14.90 -6.50
N ILE A 57 -9.50 15.15 -7.79
CA ILE A 57 -9.72 14.11 -8.81
C ILE A 57 -8.47 13.78 -9.62
N ALA A 58 -7.31 14.35 -9.28
CA ALA A 58 -6.07 14.09 -10.00
C ALA A 58 -5.71 12.60 -9.91
N PRO A 59 -5.37 11.94 -11.05
CA PRO A 59 -5.03 10.52 -11.05
C PRO A 59 -3.89 10.19 -10.07
N ILE A 60 -3.93 8.98 -9.52
CA ILE A 60 -2.83 8.38 -8.76
C ILE A 60 -2.22 7.30 -9.64
N THR A 61 -0.92 7.39 -9.92
CA THR A 61 -0.19 6.34 -10.63
C THR A 61 0.25 5.26 -9.65
N ILE A 62 -0.25 4.04 -9.83
CA ILE A 62 0.05 2.86 -9.02
C ILE A 62 0.58 1.79 -9.95
N ASP A 63 1.82 1.34 -9.71
CA ASP A 63 2.49 0.32 -10.54
C ASP A 63 2.48 0.62 -12.05
N GLY A 64 2.54 1.91 -12.41
CA GLY A 64 2.52 2.40 -13.80
C GLY A 64 1.13 2.52 -14.41
N VAL A 65 0.06 2.26 -13.66
CA VAL A 65 -1.33 2.40 -14.09
C VAL A 65 -1.95 3.62 -13.41
N GLU A 66 -2.65 4.45 -14.17
CA GLU A 66 -3.38 5.60 -13.62
C GLU A 66 -4.75 5.18 -13.08
N HIS A 67 -5.03 5.58 -11.84
CA HIS A 67 -6.32 5.36 -11.19
C HIS A 67 -6.95 6.71 -10.84
N ILE A 68 -8.22 6.88 -11.21
CA ILE A 68 -8.99 8.07 -10.84
C ILE A 68 -9.52 7.87 -9.41
N PRO A 69 -9.16 8.73 -8.44
CA PRO A 69 -9.67 8.63 -7.09
C PRO A 69 -11.17 8.94 -7.02
N ILE A 70 -11.89 8.24 -6.15
CA ILE A 70 -13.28 8.53 -5.78
C ILE A 70 -13.26 9.09 -4.36
N ASN A 71 -13.69 10.34 -4.19
CA ASN A 71 -13.59 11.08 -2.93
C ASN A 71 -12.15 11.06 -2.35
N GLY A 72 -11.16 11.31 -3.20
CA GLY A 72 -9.74 11.29 -2.82
C GLY A 72 -9.17 9.89 -2.54
N ILE A 73 -9.90 8.80 -2.80
CA ILE A 73 -9.49 7.43 -2.46
C ILE A 73 -9.41 6.53 -3.69
N VAL A 74 -8.32 5.77 -3.81
CA VAL A 74 -8.20 4.61 -4.72
C VAL A 74 -8.05 3.34 -3.89
N LYS A 75 -8.81 2.30 -4.22
CA LYS A 75 -8.71 0.97 -3.58
C LYS A 75 -8.26 -0.05 -4.61
N ILE A 76 -7.18 -0.75 -4.31
CA ILE A 76 -6.63 -1.81 -5.16
C ILE A 76 -6.78 -3.14 -4.43
N ASP A 77 -7.35 -4.12 -5.13
CA ASP A 77 -7.38 -5.51 -4.68
C ASP A 77 -5.98 -6.11 -4.82
N ILE A 78 -5.40 -6.51 -3.70
CA ILE A 78 -4.07 -7.13 -3.60
C ILE A 78 -4.16 -8.59 -3.14
N SER A 79 -5.35 -9.21 -3.18
CA SER A 79 -5.55 -10.62 -2.79
C SER A 79 -4.60 -11.56 -3.53
N GLU A 80 -4.49 -11.41 -4.85
CA GLU A 80 -3.60 -12.23 -5.67
C GLU A 80 -2.12 -11.99 -5.32
N GLU A 81 -1.71 -10.74 -5.12
CA GLU A 81 -0.36 -10.38 -4.70
C GLU A 81 -0.01 -11.04 -3.35
N ASN A 82 -0.93 -10.96 -2.39
CA ASN A 82 -0.74 -11.54 -1.06
C ASN A 82 -0.73 -13.07 -1.10
N ARG A 83 -1.60 -13.68 -1.92
CA ARG A 83 -1.58 -15.12 -2.18
C ARG A 83 -0.24 -15.57 -2.75
N GLN A 84 0.29 -14.86 -3.74
CA GLN A 84 1.59 -15.18 -4.33
C GLN A 84 2.74 -15.01 -3.33
N LYS A 85 2.73 -13.96 -2.50
CA LYS A 85 3.71 -13.77 -1.41
C LYS A 85 3.64 -14.91 -0.40
N ALA A 86 2.44 -15.33 -0.01
CA ALA A 86 2.24 -16.45 0.92
C ALA A 86 2.79 -17.76 0.34
N LEU A 87 2.50 -18.06 -0.93
CA LEU A 87 3.05 -19.23 -1.63
C LEU A 87 4.57 -19.20 -1.75
N ALA A 88 5.15 -18.03 -2.07
CA ALA A 88 6.60 -17.87 -2.17
C ALA A 88 7.30 -18.08 -0.82
N SER A 89 6.74 -17.49 0.25
CA SER A 89 7.23 -17.68 1.63
C SER A 89 7.15 -19.15 2.07
N LEU A 90 6.01 -19.81 1.80
CA LEU A 90 5.81 -21.23 2.06
C LEU A 90 6.88 -22.08 1.34
N LYS A 91 7.05 -21.87 0.03
CA LYS A 91 8.05 -22.59 -0.77
C LYS A 91 9.46 -22.40 -0.22
N SER A 92 9.85 -21.17 0.12
CA SER A 92 11.16 -20.88 0.68
C SER A 92 11.40 -21.61 2.00
N LYS A 93 10.42 -21.58 2.91
CA LYS A 93 10.48 -22.26 4.20
C LYS A 93 10.65 -23.77 4.03
N TYR A 94 9.78 -24.42 3.25
CA TYR A 94 9.80 -25.88 3.12
C TYR A 94 10.98 -26.37 2.29
N LEU A 95 11.42 -25.63 1.27
CA LEU A 95 12.61 -25.99 0.50
C LEU A 95 13.85 -26.12 1.40
N LYS A 96 14.02 -25.20 2.36
CA LYS A 96 15.10 -25.27 3.33
C LYS A 96 14.98 -26.52 4.21
N LEU A 97 13.83 -26.72 4.84
CA LEU A 97 13.60 -27.86 5.75
C LEU A 97 13.77 -29.21 5.05
N ILE A 98 13.22 -29.35 3.84
CA ILE A 98 13.32 -30.56 3.03
C ILE A 98 14.78 -30.83 2.66
N LYS A 99 15.55 -29.78 2.31
CA LYS A 99 16.98 -29.91 2.01
C LYS A 99 17.77 -30.33 3.25
N ASP A 100 17.46 -29.76 4.41
CA ASP A 100 18.13 -30.11 5.65
C ASP A 100 17.86 -31.59 6.03
N ALA A 101 16.61 -32.06 5.89
CA ALA A 101 16.26 -33.47 6.10
C ALA A 101 16.96 -34.42 5.11
N ASP A 102 17.04 -34.01 3.83
CA ASP A 102 17.74 -34.77 2.78
C ASP A 102 19.23 -34.91 3.06
N LEU A 103 19.88 -33.84 3.55
CA LEU A 103 21.29 -33.83 3.95
C LEU A 103 21.58 -34.72 5.17
N LEU A 104 20.60 -34.87 6.06
CA LEU A 104 20.68 -35.76 7.23
C LEU A 104 20.32 -37.22 6.91
N GLY A 105 19.84 -37.50 5.69
CA GLY A 105 19.34 -38.82 5.30
C GLY A 105 18.01 -39.20 5.97
N ASP A 106 17.28 -38.22 6.50
CA ASP A 106 16.00 -38.43 7.18
C ASP A 106 14.84 -38.48 6.17
N ILE A 107 14.61 -39.68 5.63
CA ILE A 107 13.62 -39.92 4.57
C ILE A 107 12.18 -39.73 5.09
N GLU A 108 11.92 -40.08 6.35
CA GLU A 108 10.60 -39.94 6.97
C GLU A 108 10.23 -38.47 7.15
N GLU A 109 11.14 -37.67 7.72
CA GLU A 109 10.92 -36.24 7.91
C GLU A 109 10.81 -35.50 6.58
N LYS A 110 11.66 -35.86 5.58
CA LYS A 110 11.55 -35.32 4.22
C LYS A 110 10.17 -35.56 3.63
N THR A 111 9.64 -36.77 3.76
CA THR A 111 8.31 -37.14 3.23
C THR A 111 7.20 -36.38 3.95
N ARG A 112 7.28 -36.29 5.28
CA ARG A 112 6.34 -35.52 6.12
C ARG A 112 6.30 -34.05 5.70
N LEU A 113 7.46 -33.42 5.54
CA LEU A 113 7.59 -32.02 5.13
C LEU A 113 7.05 -31.77 3.72
N GLN A 114 7.24 -32.70 2.78
CA GLN A 114 6.67 -32.60 1.44
C GLN A 114 5.15 -32.65 1.44
N GLN A 115 4.56 -33.56 2.22
CA GLN A 115 3.10 -33.66 2.36
C GLN A 115 2.51 -32.42 3.02
N GLU A 116 3.13 -31.94 4.11
CA GLU A 116 2.70 -30.74 4.81
C GLU A 116 2.78 -29.49 3.92
N TYR A 117 3.84 -29.37 3.10
CA TYR A 117 3.95 -28.32 2.10
C TYR A 117 2.79 -28.36 1.10
N LEU A 118 2.47 -29.54 0.56
CA LEU A 118 1.37 -29.68 -0.41
C LEU A 118 0.02 -29.31 0.20
N GLN A 119 -0.25 -29.77 1.43
CA GLN A 119 -1.48 -29.42 2.13
C GLN A 119 -1.60 -27.89 2.33
N LYS A 120 -0.57 -27.26 2.89
CA LYS A 120 -0.57 -25.80 3.13
C LYS A 120 -0.64 -24.99 1.84
N LYS A 121 -0.03 -25.50 0.77
CA LYS A 121 -0.12 -24.89 -0.56
C LYS A 121 -1.58 -24.87 -1.03
N THR A 122 -2.27 -26.00 -0.93
CA THR A 122 -3.68 -26.11 -1.30
C THR A 122 -4.60 -25.25 -0.43
N GLU A 123 -4.31 -25.14 0.87
CA GLU A 123 -5.02 -24.22 1.78
C GLU A 123 -4.92 -22.76 1.31
N ILE A 124 -3.73 -22.32 0.87
CA ILE A 124 -3.51 -20.96 0.35
C ILE A 124 -4.16 -20.76 -1.03
N GLU A 125 -4.13 -21.78 -1.90
CA GLU A 125 -4.71 -21.68 -3.25
C GLU A 125 -6.25 -21.61 -3.23
N ASN A 126 -6.88 -22.19 -2.20
CA ASN A 126 -8.33 -22.28 -2.04
C ASN A 126 -8.94 -21.27 -1.05
N ALA A 127 -8.11 -20.44 -0.41
CA ALA A 127 -8.55 -19.35 0.47
C ALA A 127 -8.98 -18.13 -0.35
#